data_AF-A0A2H9MY13-F1
#
_entry.id   AF-A0A2H9MY13-F1
#
_cell.length_a   1.000
_cell.length_b   1.000
_cell.length_c   1.000
_cell.angle_alpha   90.00
_cell.angle_beta   90.00
_cell.angle_gamma   90.00
#
_symmetry.space_group_name_H-M   'P 1'
#
loop_
_entity.id
_entity.type
_entity.pdbx_description
1 polymer ?
#
loop_
_entity_poly.entity_id
_entity_poly.type
_entity_poly.pdbx_seq_one_letter_code
_entity_poly.pdbx_strand_id
1 'polypeptide(L)' 'MIKLRCNDYGFECNFVVEGEIAHVIEEFGKHTDEEHGIDYSKEALMQFILRKTS' A
#
# COMPACT_ATOMS: atom_id res chain seq x y z
N MET A 1 6.13 -13.01 0.10
CA MET A 1 6.33 -11.72 -0.60
C MET A 1 4.97 -11.09 -0.81
N ILE A 2 4.81 -9.83 -0.42
CA ILE A 2 3.56 -9.09 -0.54
C ILE A 2 3.67 -8.17 -1.75
N LYS A 3 2.58 -8.04 -2.51
CA LYS A 3 2.47 -7.12 -3.63
C LYS A 3 1.23 -6.24 -3.46
N LEU A 4 1.44 -4.93 -3.33
CA LEU A 4 0.37 -3.93 -3.35
C LEU A 4 0.41 -3.16 -4.67
N ARG A 5 -0.78 -2.85 -5.19
CA ARG A 5 -0.94 -1.96 -6.36
C ARG A 5 -2.09 -1.01 -6.05
N CYS A 6 -1.88 0.29 -6.26
CA CYS A 6 -2.90 1.30 -5.96
C CYS A 6 -4.21 1.02 -6.73
N ASN A 7 -4.10 0.56 -7.98
CA ASN A 7 -5.24 0.16 -8.79
C ASN A 7 -6.13 -0.93 -8.18
N ASP A 8 -5.60 -1.82 -7.33
CA ASP A 8 -6.41 -2.86 -6.66
C ASP A 8 -7.37 -2.26 -5.62
N TYR A 9 -7.02 -1.08 -5.11
CA TYR A 9 -7.76 -0.37 -4.08
C TYR A 9 -8.64 0.74 -4.66
N GLY A 10 -8.84 0.76 -5.98
CA GLY A 10 -9.70 1.74 -6.66
C GLY A 10 -9.03 3.09 -6.92
N PHE A 11 -7.72 3.21 -6.72
CA PHE A 11 -6.98 4.39 -7.11
C PHE A 11 -6.66 4.36 -8.61
N GLU A 12 -6.80 5.48 -9.29
CA GLU A 12 -6.36 5.67 -10.68
C GLU A 12 -4.83 5.84 -10.76
N CYS A 13 -4.09 4.93 -10.10
CA CYS A 13 -2.64 4.95 -10.05
C CYS A 13 -2.05 3.57 -10.38
N ASN A 14 -1.01 3.59 -11.23
CA ASN A 14 -0.27 2.41 -11.67
C ASN A 14 0.89 2.03 -10.74
N PHE A 15 1.00 2.66 -9.58
CA PHE A 15 2.02 2.32 -8.61
C PHE A 15 1.85 0.89 -8.10
N VAL A 16 2.97 0.18 -8.07
CA VAL A 16 3.08 -1.20 -7.61
C VAL A 16 4.32 -1.31 -6.75
N VAL A 17 4.17 -1.91 -5.58
CA VAL A 17 5.29 -2.21 -4.68
C VAL A 17 5.23 -3.68 -4.29
N GLU A 18 6.39 -4.32 -4.27
CA GLU A 18 6.52 -5.73 -3.94
C GLU A 18 7.70 -5.93 -2.99
N GLY A 19 7.50 -6.70 -1.92
CA GLY A 19 8.55 -6.94 -0.94
C GLY A 19 8.04 -7.51 0.37
N GLU A 20 8.77 -7.20 1.45
CA GLU A 20 8.35 -7.48 2.82
C GLU A 20 7.32 -6.47 3.29
N ILE A 21 6.53 -6.85 4.31
CA ILE A 21 5.44 -6.03 4.85
C ILE A 21 5.93 -4.63 5.23
N ALA A 22 7.07 -4.53 5.92
CA ALA A 22 7.63 -3.25 6.33
C ALA A 22 7.96 -2.34 5.14
N HIS A 23 8.66 -2.88 4.13
CA HIS A 23 9.02 -2.15 2.92
C HIS A 23 7.80 -1.68 2.13
N VAL A 24 6.83 -2.58 1.94
CA VAL A 24 5.57 -2.30 1.25
C VAL A 24 4.78 -1.21 1.97
N ILE A 25 4.68 -1.25 3.31
CA ILE A 25 3.97 -0.22 4.08
C ILE A 25 4.64 1.14 3.97
N GLU A 26 5.97 1.21 4.07
CA GLU A 26 6.70 2.48 3.99
C GLU A 26 6.57 3.12 2.60
N GLU A 27 6.82 2.37 1.54
CA GLU A 27 6.76 2.86 0.17
C GLU A 27 5.33 3.19 -0.25
N PHE A 28 4.36 2.31 0.07
CA PHE A 28 2.96 2.53 -0.28
C PHE A 28 2.38 3.71 0.51
N GLY A 29 2.71 3.84 1.80
CA GLY A 29 2.26 4.95 2.63
C GLY A 29 2.79 6.30 2.16
N LYS A 30 4.09 6.39 1.85
CA LYS A 30 4.68 7.59 1.26
C LYS A 30 4.04 7.94 -0.08
N HIS A 31 3.88 6.94 -0.96
CA HIS A 31 3.25 7.14 -2.24
C HIS A 31 1.81 7.65 -2.10
N THR A 32 1.01 7.09 -1.21
CA THR A 32 -0.36 7.57 -0.99
C THR A 32 -0.42 8.96 -0.38
N ASP A 33 0.54 9.33 0.48
CA ASP A 33 0.64 10.68 1.03
C ASP A 33 1.03 11.69 -0.07
N GLU A 34 2.09 11.42 -0.83
CA GLU A 34 2.64 12.35 -1.81
C GLU A 34 1.77 12.45 -3.09
N GLU A 35 1.32 11.32 -3.63
CA GLU A 35 0.61 11.28 -4.94
C GLU A 35 -0.89 11.37 -4.77
N HIS A 36 -1.44 10.81 -3.69
CA HIS A 36 -2.88 10.82 -3.44
C HIS A 36 -3.31 11.84 -2.37
N GLY A 37 -2.39 12.40 -1.58
CA GLY A 37 -2.73 13.26 -0.45
C GLY A 37 -3.41 12.52 0.69
N ILE A 38 -3.21 11.19 0.78
CA ILE A 38 -3.86 10.30 1.74
C ILE A 38 -2.81 9.75 2.71
N ASP A 39 -2.85 10.26 3.94
CA ASP A 39 -2.06 9.72 5.04
C ASP A 39 -2.72 8.46 5.59
N TYR A 40 -2.21 7.30 5.18
CA TYR A 40 -2.59 6.04 5.79
C TYR A 40 -1.64 5.68 6.93
N SER A 41 -2.19 5.50 8.13
CA SER A 41 -1.44 4.91 9.24
C SER A 41 -0.89 3.53 8.87
N LYS A 42 0.32 3.23 9.34
CA LYS A 42 0.99 1.93 9.15
C LYS A 42 0.09 0.75 9.53
N GLU A 43 -0.71 0.91 10.58
CA GLU A 43 -1.67 -0.10 11.04
C GLU A 43 -2.76 -0.38 10.01
N ALA A 44 -3.31 0.66 9.37
CA ALA A 44 -4.31 0.51 8.33
C ALA A 44 -3.73 -0.25 7.13
N LEU A 45 -2.56 0.16 6.64
CA LEU A 45 -1.83 -0.51 5.55
C LEU A 45 -1.53 -1.98 5.88
N MET A 46 -1.15 -2.27 7.13
CA MET A 46 -0.93 -3.63 7.59
C MET A 46 -2.22 -4.47 7.52
N GLN A 47 -3.36 -3.92 7.92
CA GLN A 47 -4.66 -4.60 7.80
C GLN A 47 -5.04 -4.87 6.33
N PHE A 48 -4.76 -3.94 5.42
CA PHE A 48 -5.00 -4.14 3.98
C PHE A 48 -4.17 -5.31 3.41
N ILE A 49 -2.90 -5.41 3.82
CA ILE A 49 -1.99 -6.48 3.41
C ILE A 49 -2.44 -7.83 3.97
N LEU A 50 -2.81 -7.87 5.25
CA LEU A 50 -3.29 -9.09 5.92
C LEU A 50 -4.54 -9.64 5.24
N ARG A 51 -5.50 -8.77 4.86
CA ARG A 51 -6.73 -9.18 4.15
C ARG A 51 -6.48 -9.78 2.78
N LYS A 52 -5.41 -9.40 2.09
CA LYS A 52 -5.09 -9.88 0.73
C LYS A 52 -4.30 -11.20 0.73
N THR A 53 -3.77 -11.61 1.89
CA THR A 53 -2.97 -12.84 2.05
C THR A 53 -3.80 -14.04 2.53
N SER A 54 -5.10 -13.84 2.82
CA SER A 54 -6.06 -14.87 3.24
C SER A 54 -6.77 -15.55 2.08
#